data_AF-A0A7X1AXF9-F1
#
_entry.id   AF-A0A7X1AXF9-F1
#
_cell.length_a   1.000
_cell.length_b   1.000
_cell.length_c   1.000
_cell.angle_alpha   90.00
_cell.angle_beta   90.00
_cell.angle_gamma   90.00
#
_symmetry.space_group_name_H-M   'P 1'
#
loop_
_entity.id
_entity.type
_entity.pdbx_description
1 polymer ?
#
loop_
_entity_poly.entity_id
_entity_poly.type
_entity_poly.pdbx_seq_one_letter_code
_entity_poly.pdbx_strand_id
1 'polypeptide(L)'
;MEPNTDKIDEAVLALLHLTSYYEGKPEDTLPRAWKSHDWEALNRLHEKNLISNPKSKAKSVLLTEDGERLSKELFEKLFCS
;
A
#
# COMPACT_ATOMS: atom_id res chain seq x y z
N MET A 1 10.76 -24.28 -0.22
CA MET A 1 10.98 -23.03 0.55
C MET A 1 9.62 -22.40 0.76
N GLU A 2 9.25 -22.09 1.99
CA GLU A 2 7.97 -21.45 2.31
C GLU A 2 8.19 -19.95 2.54
N PRO A 3 7.48 -19.06 1.83
CA PRO A 3 7.64 -17.62 2.01
C PRO A 3 6.95 -17.12 3.29
N ASN A 4 7.56 -16.15 3.96
CA ASN A 4 6.89 -15.40 5.03
C ASN A 4 6.02 -14.31 4.40
N THR A 5 4.70 -14.53 4.39
CA THR A 5 3.74 -13.62 3.77
C THR A 5 3.64 -12.28 4.50
N ASP A 6 3.84 -12.23 5.81
CA ASP A 6 3.79 -10.97 6.57
C ASP A 6 4.94 -10.05 6.16
N LYS A 7 6.13 -10.59 5.92
CA LYS A 7 7.27 -9.81 5.41
C LYS A 7 7.05 -9.31 3.99
N ILE A 8 6.37 -10.11 3.16
CA ILE A 8 5.97 -9.69 1.80
C ILE A 8 4.95 -8.55 1.89
N ASP A 9 3.94 -8.67 2.75
CA ASP A 9 2.92 -7.65 2.94
C ASP A 9 3.52 -6.34 3.44
N GLU A 10 4.42 -6.40 4.43
CA GLU A 10 5.17 -5.24 4.94
C GLU A 10 5.94 -4.53 3.81
N ALA A 11 6.68 -5.30 3.01
CA ALA A 11 7.46 -4.76 1.90
C ALA A 11 6.58 -4.18 0.78
N VAL A 12 5.48 -4.85 0.42
CA VAL A 12 4.53 -4.34 -0.58
C VAL A 12 3.88 -3.06 -0.10
N LEU A 13 3.41 -3.00 1.15
CA LEU A 13 2.82 -1.79 1.71
C LEU A 13 3.83 -0.63 1.73
N ALA A 14 5.09 -0.89 2.12
CA ALA A 14 6.16 0.10 2.03
C ALA A 14 6.37 0.59 0.59
N LEU A 15 6.39 -0.29 -0.41
CA LEU A 15 6.56 0.11 -1.81
C LEU A 15 5.34 0.87 -2.39
N LEU A 16 4.15 0.69 -1.82
CA LEU A 16 3.01 1.54 -2.17
C LEU A 16 3.26 3.00 -1.75
N HIS A 17 3.96 3.26 -0.64
CA HIS A 17 4.36 4.62 -0.26
C HIS A 17 5.22 5.29 -1.34
N LEU A 18 6.21 4.56 -1.89
CA LEU A 18 7.10 5.06 -2.95
C LEU A 18 6.35 5.57 -4.18
N THR A 19 5.18 4.97 -4.47
CA THR A 19 4.35 5.33 -5.63
C THR A 19 3.09 6.10 -5.27
N SER A 20 2.98 6.56 -4.01
CA SER A 20 1.79 7.24 -3.51
C SER A 20 1.71 8.68 -4.03
N TYR A 21 0.48 9.12 -4.32
CA TYR A 21 0.18 10.46 -4.81
C TYR A 21 -1.25 10.86 -4.41
N TYR A 22 -1.50 12.17 -4.29
CA TYR A 22 -2.84 12.70 -4.03
C TYR A 22 -3.50 13.15 -5.34
N GLU A 23 -4.78 12.82 -5.54
CA GLU A 23 -5.59 13.37 -6.63
C GLU A 23 -6.32 14.61 -6.13
N GLY A 24 -5.75 15.79 -6.37
CA GLY A 24 -6.31 17.06 -5.88
C GLY A 24 -5.58 17.55 -4.63
N LYS A 25 -6.32 18.18 -3.70
CA LYS A 25 -5.75 18.73 -2.48
C LYS A 25 -5.61 17.64 -1.41
N PRO A 26 -4.42 17.48 -0.78
CA PRO A 26 -4.21 16.45 0.24
C PRO A 26 -5.14 16.55 1.45
N GLU A 27 -5.54 17.76 1.85
CA GLU A 27 -6.45 17.97 2.98
C GLU A 27 -7.87 17.41 2.76
N ASP A 28 -8.25 17.17 1.50
CA ASP A 28 -9.59 16.73 1.12
C ASP A 28 -9.62 15.28 0.58
N THR A 29 -8.46 14.62 0.47
CA THR A 29 -8.33 13.34 -0.25
C THR A 29 -7.36 12.35 0.41
N LEU A 30 -7.65 11.06 0.26
CA LEU A 30 -6.71 9.99 0.63
C LEU A 30 -5.74 9.71 -0.53
N PRO A 31 -4.48 9.36 -0.25
CA PRO A 31 -3.51 9.10 -1.31
C PRO A 31 -3.84 7.80 -2.04
N ARG A 32 -3.45 7.78 -3.30
CA ARG A 32 -3.52 6.62 -4.19
C ARG A 32 -2.14 6.10 -4.49
N ALA A 33 -1.99 4.80 -4.70
CA ALA A 33 -0.72 4.17 -5.07
C ALA A 33 -0.92 3.20 -6.24
N TRP A 34 0.10 3.02 -7.09
CA TRP A 34 0.04 2.09 -8.21
C TRP A 34 0.01 0.64 -7.71
N LYS A 35 -0.97 -0.16 -8.15
CA LYS A 35 -1.19 -1.52 -7.63
C LYS A 35 -0.43 -2.62 -8.39
N SER A 36 0.72 -2.30 -9.00
CA SER A 36 1.51 -3.23 -9.82
C SER A 36 2.40 -4.14 -8.97
N HIS A 37 1.83 -4.79 -7.97
CA HIS A 37 2.51 -5.73 -7.06
C HIS A 37 1.82 -7.11 -7.10
N ASP A 38 2.35 -8.06 -6.32
CA ASP A 38 1.75 -9.38 -6.17
C ASP A 38 0.28 -9.29 -5.75
N TRP A 39 -0.59 -10.05 -6.43
CA TRP A 39 -2.04 -10.00 -6.25
C TRP A 39 -2.48 -10.49 -4.87
N GLU A 40 -1.83 -11.52 -4.35
CA GLU A 40 -2.19 -12.11 -3.06
C GLU A 40 -1.75 -11.19 -1.91
N ALA A 41 -0.61 -10.51 -2.02
CA ALA A 41 -0.21 -9.47 -1.08
C ALA A 41 -1.22 -8.32 -1.06
N LEU A 42 -1.64 -7.82 -2.22
CA LEU A 42 -2.65 -6.76 -2.29
C LEU A 42 -4.00 -7.21 -1.72
N ASN A 43 -4.42 -8.47 -1.94
CA ASN A 43 -5.63 -9.01 -1.33
C ASN A 43 -5.53 -9.02 0.20
N ARG A 44 -4.42 -9.49 0.78
CA ARG A 44 -4.22 -9.48 2.24
C ARG A 44 -4.16 -8.07 2.83
N LEU A 45 -3.54 -7.13 2.13
CA LEU A 45 -3.53 -5.72 2.54
C LEU A 45 -4.94 -5.10 2.53
N HIS A 46 -5.78 -5.50 1.57
CA HIS A 46 -7.19 -5.11 1.54
C HIS A 46 -7.99 -5.74 2.68
N GLU A 47 -7.79 -7.04 2.96
CA GLU A 47 -8.40 -7.74 4.10
C GLU A 47 -8.01 -7.11 5.45
N LYS A 48 -6.80 -6.55 5.53
CA LYS A 48 -6.30 -5.76 6.67
C LYS A 48 -6.83 -4.32 6.72
N ASN A 49 -7.70 -3.91 5.79
CA ASN A 49 -8.23 -2.54 5.65
C ASN A 49 -7.15 -1.46 5.48
N LEU A 50 -6.02 -1.79 4.87
CA LEU A 50 -4.92 -0.84 4.61
C LEU A 50 -5.04 -0.20 3.23
N ILE A 51 -5.69 -0.89 2.29
CA ILE A 51 -5.96 -0.37 0.95
C ILE A 51 -7.40 -0.65 0.52
N SER A 52 -7.90 0.14 -0.41
CA SER A 52 -9.15 -0.16 -1.11
C SER A 52 -9.02 -1.42 -1.97
N ASN A 53 -10.17 -1.98 -2.36
CA ASN A 53 -10.22 -3.26 -3.06
C ASN A 53 -9.38 -3.24 -4.36
N PRO A 54 -8.30 -4.06 -4.45
CA PRO A 54 -7.44 -4.10 -5.64
C PRO A 54 -8.15 -4.75 -6.84
N LYS A 55 -9.23 -5.50 -6.64
CA LYS A 55 -10.08 -6.12 -7.68
C LYS A 55 -10.97 -5.10 -8.38
N SER A 56 -10.32 -4.15 -9.07
CA SER A 56 -10.97 -3.13 -9.88
C SER A 56 -10.23 -2.89 -11.20
N LYS A 57 -10.90 -2.19 -12.13
CA LYS A 57 -10.33 -1.74 -13.41
C LYS A 57 -9.34 -0.58 -13.25
N ALA A 58 -9.29 0.07 -12.09
CA ALA A 58 -8.37 1.17 -11.83
C ALA A 58 -6.92 0.65 -11.82
N LYS A 59 -5.96 1.51 -12.13
CA LYS A 59 -4.52 1.17 -12.05
C LYS A 59 -3.93 1.41 -10.66
N SER A 60 -4.68 2.08 -9.78
CA SER A 60 -4.27 2.44 -8.44
C SER A 60 -5.31 1.99 -7.40
N VAL A 61 -4.85 1.87 -6.16
CA VAL A 61 -5.67 1.68 -4.95
C VAL A 61 -5.59 2.93 -4.09
N LEU A 62 -6.62 3.18 -3.29
CA LEU A 62 -6.56 4.17 -2.21
C LEU A 62 -5.86 3.53 -1.02
N LEU A 63 -4.97 4.25 -0.37
CA LEU A 63 -4.54 3.91 0.98
C LEU A 63 -5.60 4.43 1.95
N THR A 64 -5.94 3.64 2.96
CA THR A 64 -6.69 4.17 4.11
C THR A 64 -5.78 5.06 4.95
N GLU A 65 -6.32 5.78 5.93
CA GLU A 65 -5.52 6.58 6.86
C GLU A 65 -4.44 5.72 7.56
N ASP A 66 -4.82 4.52 8.02
CA ASP A 66 -3.88 3.56 8.58
C ASP A 66 -2.89 3.05 7.54
N GLY A 67 -3.36 2.74 6.33
CA GLY A 67 -2.51 2.29 5.23
C GLY A 67 -1.42 3.29 4.87
N GLU A 68 -1.78 4.57 4.77
CA GLU A 68 -0.81 5.65 4.51
C GLU A 68 0.23 5.73 5.61
N ARG A 69 -0.21 5.84 6.87
CA ARG A 69 0.69 5.93 8.03
C ARG A 69 1.64 4.74 8.09
N LEU A 70 1.12 3.53 8.04
CA LEU A 70 1.91 2.29 8.10
C LEU A 70 2.84 2.14 6.89
N SER A 71 2.39 2.50 5.69
CA SER A 71 3.24 2.44 4.48
C SER A 71 4.48 3.31 4.61
N LYS A 72 4.33 4.53 5.17
CA LYS A 72 5.43 5.44 5.42
C LYS A 72 6.38 4.90 6.49
N GLU A 73 5.86 4.47 7.63
CA GLU A 73 6.66 3.90 8.73
C GLU A 73 7.48 2.68 8.26
N LEU A 74 6.86 1.79 7.48
CA LEU A 74 7.55 0.63 6.92
C LEU A 74 8.58 1.02 5.86
N PHE A 75 8.29 2.02 5.03
CA PHE A 75 9.25 2.50 4.03
C PHE A 75 10.51 3.07 4.69
N GLU A 76 10.33 3.93 5.70
CA GLU A 76 11.44 4.46 6.51
C GLU A 76 12.24 3.32 7.15
N LYS A 77 11.56 2.35 7.77
CA LYS A 77 12.19 1.21 8.45
C LYS A 77 12.97 0.29 7.51
N LEU A 78 12.47 0.05 6.30
CA LEU A 78 13.03 -0.96 5.39
C LEU A 78 14.04 -0.39 4.40
N PHE A 79 13.93 0.90 4.04
CA PHE A 79 14.64 1.45 2.88
C PHE A 79 15.34 2.79 3.12
N CYS A 80 15.25 3.37 4.32
CA CYS A 80 15.96 4.60 4.68
C CYS A 80 17.10 4.35 5.69
N SER A 81 18.09 5.24 5.73
CA SER A 81 19.29 5.18 6.59
C SER A 81 19.29 6.28 7.65
#